data_AF-A0A9X8DQD6-F1
#
_entry.id   AF-A0A9X8DQD6-F1
#
_cell.length_a   1.000
_cell.length_b   1.000
_cell.length_c   1.000
_cell.angle_alpha   90.00
_cell.angle_beta   90.00
_cell.angle_gamma   90.00
#
_symmetry.space_group_name_H-M   'P 1'
#
loop_
_entity.id
_entity.type
_entity.pdbx_description
1 polymer ?
#
loop_
_entity_poly.entity_id
_entity_poly.type
_entity_poly.pdbx_seq_one_letter_code
_entity_poly.pdbx_strand_id
1 'polypeptide(L)'
;MVERLQVQAVSDQHYLEDCLNVFGAVADEDDAVVVTNNPVIDKVLEEGGADSFRTLTNFTPAEFETIWGFVEAPLCARWMDGRGRKPKTTPQDALFMTLVILKHYQTWDKHAVDFDLK
;
A
#
# COMPACT_ATOMS: atom_id res chain seq x y z
N MET A 1 35.90 -9.49 -27.43
CA MET A 1 34.77 -9.94 -26.58
C MET A 1 34.46 -8.92 -25.49
N VAL A 2 35.47 -8.42 -24.76
CA VAL A 2 35.34 -7.40 -23.71
C VAL A 2 34.82 -6.05 -24.22
N GLU A 3 35.30 -5.56 -25.37
CA GLU A 3 34.85 -4.29 -25.94
C GLU A 3 33.35 -4.28 -26.30
N ARG A 4 32.80 -5.41 -26.78
CA ARG A 4 31.37 -5.54 -27.09
C ARG A 4 30.50 -5.48 -25.82
N LEU A 5 31.01 -5.99 -24.69
CA LEU A 5 30.34 -5.91 -23.40
C LEU A 5 30.37 -4.48 -22.85
N GLN A 6 31.48 -3.76 -23.04
CA GLN A 6 31.57 -2.35 -22.65
C GLN A 6 30.63 -1.46 -23.45
N VAL A 7 30.54 -1.67 -24.77
CA VAL A 7 29.59 -0.92 -25.62
C VAL A 7 28.15 -1.20 -25.22
N GLN A 8 27.81 -2.46 -24.91
CA GLN A 8 26.47 -2.81 -24.43
C GLN A 8 26.17 -2.15 -23.09
N ALA A 9 27.08 -2.20 -22.12
CA ALA A 9 26.90 -1.58 -20.81
C ALA A 9 26.67 -0.06 -20.90
N VAL A 10 27.40 0.63 -21.77
CA VAL A 10 27.22 2.07 -22.01
C VAL A 10 25.87 2.36 -22.66
N SER A 11 25.46 1.53 -23.62
CA SER A 11 24.15 1.66 -24.26
C SER A 11 23.00 1.42 -23.27
N ASP A 12 23.12 0.41 -22.42
CA ASP A 12 22.11 0.08 -21.41
C ASP A 12 22.01 1.18 -20.35
N GLN A 13 23.15 1.77 -19.97
CA GLN A 13 23.18 2.88 -19.03
C GLN A 13 22.50 4.14 -19.61
N HIS A 14 22.77 4.47 -20.87
CA HIS A 14 22.08 5.58 -21.54
C HIS A 14 20.57 5.33 -21.64
N TYR A 15 20.17 4.10 -21.95
CA TYR A 15 18.75 3.72 -22.01
C TYR A 15 18.06 3.85 -20.65
N LEU A 16 18.72 3.44 -19.56
CA LEU A 16 18.19 3.59 -18.21
C LEU A 16 18.08 5.06 -17.79
N GLU A 17 19.03 5.89 -18.19
CA GLU A 17 19.03 7.33 -17.90
C GLU A 17 17.89 8.05 -18.64
N ASP A 18 17.66 7.69 -19.91
CA ASP A 18 16.51 8.18 -20.67
C ASP A 18 15.18 7.71 -20.05
N CYS A 19 15.10 6.45 -19.61
CA CYS A 19 13.92 5.93 -18.90
C CYS A 19 13.68 6.68 -17.58
N LEU A 20 14.72 6.95 -16.80
CA LEU A 20 14.62 7.72 -15.56
C LEU A 20 14.19 9.16 -15.84
N ASN A 21 14.66 9.78 -16.90
CA ASN A 21 14.25 11.15 -17.25
C ASN A 21 12.77 11.23 -17.67
N VAL A 22 12.26 10.18 -18.33
CA VAL A 22 10.86 10.11 -18.77
C VAL A 22 9.92 9.71 -17.64
N PHE A 23 10.31 8.77 -16.78
CA PHE A 23 9.42 8.17 -15.77
C PHE A 23 9.78 8.53 -14.32
N GLY A 24 10.92 9.18 -14.07
CA GLY A 24 11.44 9.47 -12.74
C GLY A 24 10.53 10.38 -11.92
N ALA A 25 9.97 11.42 -12.53
CA ALA A 25 9.02 12.30 -11.85
C ALA A 25 7.75 11.55 -11.37
N VAL A 26 7.26 10.59 -12.16
CA VAL A 26 6.12 9.74 -11.79
C VAL A 26 6.49 8.75 -10.68
N ALA A 27 7.74 8.27 -10.68
CA ALA A 27 8.26 7.41 -9.62
C ALA A 27 8.48 8.17 -8.30
N ASP A 28 8.93 9.43 -8.37
CA ASP A 28 9.17 10.29 -7.21
C ASP A 28 7.86 10.79 -6.57
N GLU A 29 6.81 11.07 -7.38
CA GLU A 29 5.47 11.38 -6.87
C GLU A 29 4.84 10.19 -6.10
N ASP A 30 5.15 8.95 -6.50
CA ASP A 30 4.69 7.71 -5.85
C ASP A 30 5.54 7.33 -4.60
N ASP A 31 6.73 7.96 -4.42
CA ASP A 31 7.64 7.73 -3.29
C ASP A 31 7.65 8.87 -2.25
N ALA A 32 6.80 9.87 -2.40
CA ALA A 32 6.62 10.87 -1.36
C ALA A 32 6.17 10.17 -0.07
N VAL A 33 6.99 10.25 0.98
CA VAL A 33 6.67 9.72 2.32
C VAL A 33 5.39 10.39 2.81
N VAL A 34 4.28 9.69 2.66
CA VAL A 34 2.99 10.09 3.19
C VAL A 34 3.09 9.97 4.70
N VAL A 35 3.05 11.11 5.39
CA VAL A 35 2.68 11.23 6.80
C VAL A 35 1.55 10.23 7.06
N THR A 36 1.67 9.39 8.09
CA THR A 36 0.79 8.26 8.43
C THR A 36 -0.67 8.69 8.57
N ASN A 37 -1.32 8.92 7.44
CA ASN A 37 -2.75 9.02 7.26
C ASN A 37 -3.16 7.62 6.81
N ASN A 38 -4.15 7.05 7.46
CA ASN A 38 -4.70 5.75 7.13
C ASN A 38 -5.98 6.02 6.33
N PRO A 39 -5.88 6.42 5.05
CA PRO A 39 -7.00 6.99 4.30
C PRO A 39 -8.25 6.11 4.30
N VAL A 40 -8.10 4.78 4.36
CA VAL A 40 -9.25 3.88 4.41
C VAL A 40 -9.92 3.92 5.78
N ILE A 41 -9.15 3.76 6.85
CA ILE A 41 -9.66 3.82 8.23
C ILE A 41 -10.25 5.20 8.54
N ASP A 42 -9.53 6.26 8.16
CA ASP A 42 -9.92 7.65 8.40
C ASP A 42 -11.27 7.94 7.73
N LYS A 43 -11.44 7.54 6.46
CA LYS A 43 -12.71 7.69 5.73
C LYS A 43 -13.86 6.95 6.43
N VAL A 44 -13.65 5.72 6.88
CA VAL A 44 -14.67 4.95 7.60
C VAL A 44 -15.08 5.63 8.91
N LEU A 45 -14.12 6.19 9.64
CA LEU A 45 -14.35 6.92 10.87
C LEU A 45 -15.05 8.27 10.62
N GLU A 46 -14.72 8.96 9.53
CA GLU A 46 -15.38 10.22 9.13
C GLU A 46 -16.84 9.99 8.72
N GLU A 47 -17.13 8.94 7.96
CA GLU A 47 -18.47 8.68 7.43
C GLU A 47 -19.45 8.12 8.47
N GLY A 48 -18.96 7.27 9.39
CA GLY A 48 -19.84 6.56 10.33
C GLY A 48 -19.22 6.24 11.68
N GLY A 49 -18.06 6.81 11.99
CA GLY A 49 -17.42 6.70 13.29
C GLY A 49 -17.10 5.27 13.74
N ALA A 50 -17.02 5.10 15.06
CA ALA A 50 -16.69 3.83 15.69
C ALA A 50 -17.73 2.73 15.43
N ASP A 51 -19.00 3.09 15.21
CA ASP A 51 -20.06 2.11 14.92
C ASP A 51 -19.93 1.51 13.52
N SER A 52 -19.59 2.33 12.51
CA SER A 52 -19.26 1.83 11.17
C SER A 52 -18.04 0.92 11.21
N PHE A 53 -16.98 1.36 11.90
CA PHE A 53 -15.76 0.59 12.09
C PHE A 53 -16.04 -0.80 12.69
N ARG A 54 -16.86 -0.87 13.76
CA ARG A 54 -17.28 -2.12 14.39
C ARG A 54 -18.18 -2.96 13.49
N THR A 55 -19.04 -2.31 12.72
CA THR A 55 -19.91 -2.99 11.75
C THR A 55 -19.12 -3.64 10.62
N LEU A 56 -17.94 -3.10 10.29
CA LEU A 56 -17.05 -3.65 9.27
C LEU A 56 -16.09 -4.73 9.80
N THR A 57 -15.64 -4.65 11.06
CA THR A 57 -14.57 -5.55 11.56
C THR A 57 -14.94 -6.41 12.77
N ASN A 58 -16.04 -6.10 13.47
CA ASN A 58 -16.41 -6.58 14.82
C ASN A 58 -15.56 -6.02 15.97
N PHE A 59 -14.55 -5.20 15.69
CA PHE A 59 -13.71 -4.58 16.70
C PHE A 59 -14.09 -3.12 16.89
N THR A 60 -13.98 -2.62 18.12
CA THR A 60 -13.87 -1.18 18.36
C THR A 60 -12.53 -0.67 17.84
N PRO A 61 -12.38 0.64 17.55
CA PRO A 61 -11.08 1.20 17.17
C PRO A 61 -9.96 0.87 18.18
N ALA A 62 -10.25 0.87 19.48
CA ALA A 62 -9.27 0.55 20.52
C ALA A 62 -8.84 -0.94 20.52
N GLU A 63 -9.77 -1.86 20.28
CA GLU A 63 -9.43 -3.29 20.14
C GLU A 63 -8.61 -3.53 18.88
N PHE A 64 -8.93 -2.83 17.79
CA PHE A 64 -8.14 -2.88 16.57
C PHE A 64 -6.71 -2.37 16.79
N GLU A 65 -6.51 -1.25 17.49
CA GLU A 65 -5.17 -0.74 17.85
C GLU A 65 -4.38 -1.76 18.69
N THR A 66 -5.06 -2.51 19.54
CA THR A 66 -4.43 -3.58 20.31
C THR A 66 -3.92 -4.70 19.40
N ILE A 67 -4.69 -5.08 18.37
CA ILE A 67 -4.26 -6.06 17.36
C ILE A 67 -3.11 -5.50 16.52
N TRP A 68 -3.23 -4.25 16.07
CA TRP A 68 -2.20 -3.54 15.30
C TRP A 68 -0.85 -3.58 16.02
N GLY A 69 -0.81 -3.29 17.32
CA GLY A 69 0.43 -3.32 18.10
C GLY A 69 1.17 -4.67 18.11
N PHE A 70 0.50 -5.80 17.85
CA PHE A 70 1.17 -7.11 17.74
C PHE A 70 1.78 -7.36 16.37
N VAL A 71 1.25 -6.74 15.31
CA VAL A 71 1.60 -7.05 13.91
C VAL A 71 2.24 -5.89 13.17
N GLU A 72 2.24 -4.69 13.75
CA GLU A 72 2.82 -3.46 13.18
C GLU A 72 4.27 -3.70 12.74
N ALA A 73 5.14 -4.13 13.66
CA ALA A 73 6.56 -4.30 13.36
C ALA A 73 6.82 -5.26 12.19
N PRO A 74 6.32 -6.52 12.16
CA PRO A 74 6.57 -7.41 11.05
C PRO A 74 5.88 -6.98 9.75
N LEU A 75 4.73 -6.30 9.81
CA LEU A 75 4.00 -5.87 8.62
C LEU A 75 4.64 -4.64 7.98
N CYS A 76 5.00 -3.63 8.77
CA CYS A 76 5.71 -2.44 8.30
C CYS A 76 7.10 -2.78 7.74
N ALA A 77 7.83 -3.70 8.38
CA ALA A 77 9.18 -4.08 7.96
C ALA A 77 9.25 -4.62 6.52
N ARG A 78 8.14 -5.16 5.99
CA ARG A 78 8.09 -5.79 4.67
C ARG A 78 7.00 -5.21 3.77
N TRP A 79 6.36 -4.11 4.15
CA TRP A 79 5.23 -3.54 3.41
C TRP A 79 5.61 -3.15 1.98
N MET A 80 6.84 -2.64 1.82
CA MET A 80 7.39 -2.22 0.54
C MET A 80 8.23 -3.31 -0.15
N ASP A 81 8.35 -4.50 0.46
CA ASP A 81 9.06 -5.65 -0.11
C ASP A 81 8.20 -6.31 -1.21
N GLY A 82 8.03 -5.64 -2.34
CA GLY A 82 7.22 -6.12 -3.45
C GLY A 82 7.83 -5.76 -4.80
N ARG A 83 7.46 -6.52 -5.83
CA ARG A 83 7.67 -6.10 -7.23
C ARG A 83 6.38 -5.52 -7.75
N GLY A 84 6.43 -4.30 -8.28
CA GLY A 84 5.28 -3.62 -8.86
C GLY A 84 5.06 -2.23 -8.30
N ARG A 85 3.86 -1.70 -8.50
CA ARG A 85 3.47 -0.38 -8.01
C ARG A 85 3.43 -0.38 -6.49
N LYS A 86 3.90 0.69 -5.86
CA LYS A 86 3.82 0.86 -4.42
C LYS A 86 2.34 0.95 -3.99
N PRO A 87 1.98 0.37 -2.83
CA PRO A 87 0.62 0.42 -2.34
C PRO A 87 0.25 1.86 -1.95
N LYS A 88 -0.94 2.31 -2.35
CA LYS A 88 -1.50 3.60 -1.92
C LYS A 88 -2.06 3.58 -0.50
N THR A 89 -2.25 2.38 0.06
CA THR A 89 -2.77 2.15 1.40
C THR A 89 -1.63 1.91 2.37
N THR A 90 -1.84 2.23 3.64
CA THR A 90 -0.88 1.92 4.70
C THR A 90 -0.95 0.44 5.06
N PRO A 91 0.07 -0.11 5.74
CA PRO A 91 -0.02 -1.47 6.27
C PRO A 91 -1.15 -1.63 7.31
N GLN A 92 -1.49 -0.54 8.03
CA GLN A 92 -2.61 -0.53 8.99
C GLN A 92 -3.96 -0.59 8.27
N ASP A 93 -4.14 0.20 7.19
CA ASP A 93 -5.31 0.07 6.30
C ASP A 93 -5.43 -1.34 5.72
N ALA A 94 -4.31 -1.94 5.32
CA ALA A 94 -4.30 -3.28 4.75
C ALA A 94 -4.76 -4.35 5.77
N LEU A 95 -4.34 -4.22 7.03
CA LEU A 95 -4.85 -5.06 8.11
C LEU A 95 -6.36 -4.87 8.29
N PHE A 96 -6.83 -3.62 8.35
CA PHE A 96 -8.25 -3.30 8.47
C PHE A 96 -9.07 -3.94 7.36
N MET A 97 -8.70 -3.69 6.09
CA MET A 97 -9.39 -4.25 4.92
C MET A 97 -9.41 -5.78 4.95
N THR A 98 -8.31 -6.41 5.37
CA THR A 98 -8.25 -7.87 5.52
C THR A 98 -9.27 -8.37 6.55
N LEU A 99 -9.41 -7.71 7.70
CA LEU A 99 -10.41 -8.07 8.71
C LEU A 99 -11.85 -7.90 8.19
N VAL A 100 -12.12 -6.84 7.42
CA VAL A 100 -13.44 -6.64 6.78
C VAL A 100 -13.76 -7.79 5.83
N ILE A 101 -12.81 -8.17 4.98
CA ILE A 101 -12.97 -9.26 4.02
C ILE A 101 -13.20 -10.59 4.74
N LEU A 102 -12.43 -10.87 5.80
CA LEU A 102 -12.60 -12.06 6.62
C LEU A 102 -13.96 -12.12 7.33
N LYS A 103 -14.46 -10.97 7.81
CA LYS A 103 -15.79 -10.88 8.42
C LYS A 103 -16.91 -11.20 7.44
N HIS A 104 -16.86 -10.60 6.25
CA HIS A 104 -17.96 -10.70 5.28
C HIS A 104 -17.84 -11.91 4.34
N TYR A 105 -16.68 -12.58 4.33
CA TYR A 105 -16.37 -13.74 3.49
C TYR A 105 -16.66 -13.51 2.00
N GLN A 106 -16.36 -12.31 1.52
CA GLN A 106 -16.50 -11.90 0.12
C GLN A 106 -15.14 -11.81 -0.57
N THR A 107 -15.13 -11.70 -1.89
CA THR A 107 -13.88 -11.52 -2.65
C THR A 107 -13.28 -10.13 -2.41
N TRP A 108 -11.95 -10.06 -2.45
CA TRP A 108 -11.19 -8.80 -2.47
C TRP A 108 -11.69 -7.85 -3.56
N ASP A 109 -12.09 -8.38 -4.72
CA ASP A 109 -12.59 -7.58 -5.84
C ASP A 109 -13.86 -6.77 -5.54
N LYS A 110 -14.73 -7.29 -4.65
CA LYS A 110 -15.95 -6.60 -4.23
C LYS A 110 -15.60 -5.44 -3.29
N HIS A 111 -14.77 -5.72 -2.28
CA HIS A 111 -14.38 -4.72 -1.29
C HIS A 111 -13.39 -3.68 -1.81
N ALA A 112 -12.62 -3.99 -2.87
CA ALA A 112 -11.78 -2.99 -3.54
C ALA A 112 -12.59 -1.83 -4.12
N VAL A 113 -13.85 -2.06 -4.50
CA VAL A 113 -14.78 -0.98 -4.92
C VAL A 113 -15.21 -0.16 -3.70
N ASP A 114 -15.54 -0.82 -2.59
CA ASP A 114 -15.97 -0.16 -1.35
C ASP A 114 -14.88 0.78 -0.77
N PHE A 115 -13.61 0.47 -1.04
CA PHE A 115 -12.45 1.24 -0.57
C PHE A 115 -11.84 2.16 -1.63
N ASP A 116 -12.49 2.38 -2.77
CA ASP A 116 -11.98 3.22 -3.89
C ASP A 116 -10.58 2.84 -4.38
N LEU A 117 -10.26 1.53 -4.39
CA LEU A 117 -8.96 1.01 -4.83
C LEU A 117 -8.93 0.62 -6.32
N LYS A 118 -10.02 0.86 -7.07
CA LYS A 118 -10.16 0.57 -8.51
C LYS A 118 -10.22 1.83 -9.35
#